data_AF-G0NN48-F1
#
_entry.id   AF-G0NN48-F1
#
_cell.length_a   1.000
_cell.length_b   1.000
_cell.length_c   1.000
_cell.angle_alpha   90.00
_cell.angle_beta   90.00
_cell.angle_gamma   90.00
#
_symmetry.space_group_name_H-M   'P 1'
#
loop_
_entity.id
_entity.type
_entity.pdbx_description
1 polymer ?
#
loop_
_entity_poly.entity_id
_entity_poly.type
_entity_poly.pdbx_seq_one_letter_code
_entity_poly.pdbx_strand_id
1 'polypeptide(L)'
;MVLPNDRVIEYFQEACGKITPSSLIEKLISFVENDIKSETFENKERFEQWKIAVESLLTQFLIIEAFSIGLQSETKLEELKTLARKIRETLEKMIWNPENWKEDWKKTVTELVEKIQDNNVHQNNSRKADLLRDILEVLFKNYVFYVIVFNDCDYGDNLAIDGTEDQYICSMKRGLCNVIVYRTREWNPASQYERTNFVNQVETCRKGAVPWCADYTGFLGILRNDHIQNTGFLGLLRRNQNPQVRSVNCENDGPGYWITARNKAGEEFILIAGYK
;
A
#
# COMPACT_ATOMS: atom_id res chain seq x y z
N MET A 1 -17.39 -53.41 -8.59
CA MET A 1 -16.76 -52.27 -9.27
C MET A 1 -17.31 -52.23 -10.68
N VAL A 2 -18.09 -51.20 -11.04
CA VAL A 2 -18.66 -51.09 -12.39
C VAL A 2 -17.59 -50.45 -13.27
N LEU A 3 -17.14 -51.16 -14.30
CA LEU A 3 -16.22 -50.58 -15.28
C LEU A 3 -17.01 -49.62 -16.18
N PRO A 4 -16.44 -48.46 -16.57
CA PRO A 4 -17.08 -47.57 -17.52
C PRO A 4 -17.33 -48.30 -18.84
N ASN A 5 -18.46 -48.01 -19.48
CA ASN A 5 -18.80 -48.54 -20.80
C ASN A 5 -17.74 -48.14 -21.83
N ASP A 6 -17.36 -49.05 -22.71
CA ASP A 6 -16.34 -48.84 -23.76
C ASP A 6 -16.58 -47.55 -24.58
N ARG A 7 -17.85 -47.21 -24.88
CA ARG A 7 -18.18 -45.95 -25.59
C ARG A 7 -17.83 -44.71 -24.78
N VAL A 8 -17.97 -44.75 -23.46
CA VAL A 8 -17.64 -43.62 -22.58
C VAL A 8 -16.12 -43.44 -22.51
N ILE A 9 -15.37 -44.55 -22.49
CA ILE A 9 -13.91 -44.54 -22.56
C ILE A 9 -13.46 -43.93 -23.90
N GLU A 10 -14.06 -44.36 -25.01
CA GLU A 10 -13.77 -43.85 -26.35
C GLU A 10 -14.01 -42.34 -26.46
N TYR A 11 -15.18 -41.84 -26.00
CA TYR A 11 -15.47 -40.41 -25.99
C TYR A 11 -14.49 -39.59 -25.15
N PHE A 12 -14.11 -40.10 -23.97
CA PHE A 12 -13.14 -39.43 -23.11
C PHE A 12 -11.75 -39.39 -23.76
N GLN A 13 -11.29 -40.50 -24.33
CA GLN A 13 -10.01 -40.57 -25.04
C GLN A 13 -10.00 -39.67 -26.28
N GLU A 14 -11.09 -39.60 -27.04
CA GLU A 14 -11.22 -38.69 -28.18
C GLU A 14 -11.12 -37.22 -27.73
N ALA A 15 -11.79 -36.86 -26.63
CA ALA A 15 -11.73 -35.50 -26.08
C ALA A 15 -10.31 -35.13 -25.62
N CYS A 16 -9.65 -36.01 -24.88
CA CYS A 16 -8.26 -35.82 -24.43
C CYS A 16 -7.25 -35.83 -25.59
N GLY A 17 -7.56 -36.53 -26.70
CA GLY A 17 -6.74 -36.54 -27.91
C GLY A 17 -6.81 -35.24 -28.71
N LYS A 18 -7.96 -34.54 -28.70
CA LYS A 18 -8.13 -33.23 -29.36
C LYS A 18 -7.46 -32.11 -28.59
N ILE A 19 -7.61 -32.11 -27.27
CA ILE A 19 -6.98 -31.13 -26.36
C ILE A 19 -6.44 -31.91 -25.17
N THR A 20 -5.11 -32.02 -25.08
CA THR A 20 -4.49 -32.73 -23.97
C THR A 20 -4.64 -31.91 -22.68
N PRO A 21 -5.07 -32.50 -21.57
CA PRO A 21 -5.13 -31.80 -20.28
C PRO A 21 -3.77 -31.21 -19.88
N SER A 22 -2.67 -31.92 -20.16
CA SER A 22 -1.30 -31.39 -20.08
C SER A 22 -1.14 -30.04 -20.78
N SER A 23 -1.62 -29.86 -22.02
CA SER A 23 -1.51 -28.58 -22.73
C SER A 23 -2.32 -27.45 -22.08
N LEU A 24 -3.46 -27.77 -21.46
CA LEU A 24 -4.27 -26.80 -20.73
C LEU A 24 -3.58 -26.36 -19.44
N ILE A 25 -2.95 -27.30 -18.74
CA ILE A 25 -2.14 -27.01 -17.55
C ILE A 25 -0.98 -26.09 -17.91
N GLU A 26 -0.25 -26.37 -18.99
CA GLU A 26 0.87 -25.50 -19.39
C GLU A 26 0.42 -24.09 -19.77
N LYS A 27 -0.70 -23.95 -20.48
CA LYS A 27 -1.28 -22.64 -20.79
C LYS A 27 -1.70 -21.90 -19.53
N LEU A 28 -2.36 -22.58 -18.60
CA LEU A 28 -2.80 -21.98 -17.35
C LEU A 28 -1.61 -21.57 -16.46
N ILE A 29 -0.56 -22.38 -16.39
CA ILE A 29 0.69 -22.02 -15.69
C ILE A 29 1.33 -20.78 -16.32
N SER A 30 1.41 -20.70 -17.65
CA SER A 30 1.93 -19.50 -18.34
C SER A 30 1.11 -18.25 -18.02
N PHE A 31 -0.23 -18.38 -18.02
CA PHE A 31 -1.13 -17.29 -17.64
C PHE A 31 -0.88 -16.82 -16.20
N VAL A 32 -0.80 -17.77 -15.27
CA VAL A 32 -0.50 -17.51 -13.85
C VAL A 32 0.85 -16.82 -13.68
N GLU A 33 1.89 -17.31 -14.33
CA GLU A 33 3.23 -16.73 -14.21
C GLU A 33 3.28 -15.30 -14.75
N ASN A 34 2.49 -14.99 -15.78
CA ASN A 34 2.33 -13.63 -16.28
C ASN A 34 1.53 -12.76 -15.31
N ASP A 35 0.40 -13.24 -14.80
CA ASP A 35 -0.44 -12.52 -13.83
C ASP A 35 0.38 -12.13 -12.59
N ILE A 36 1.11 -13.08 -12.01
CA ILE A 36 1.98 -12.84 -10.85
C ILE A 36 3.04 -11.77 -11.16
N LYS A 37 3.63 -11.77 -12.36
CA LYS A 37 4.65 -10.78 -12.77
C LYS A 37 4.06 -9.41 -13.12
N SER A 38 2.80 -9.36 -13.55
CA SER A 38 2.16 -8.16 -14.07
C SER A 38 1.47 -7.31 -13.01
N GLU A 39 1.53 -7.70 -11.74
CA GLU A 39 0.95 -6.97 -10.61
C GLU A 39 -0.56 -6.67 -10.78
N THR A 40 -1.33 -7.58 -11.40
CA THR A 40 -2.73 -7.37 -11.81
C THR A 40 -3.75 -7.25 -10.67
N PHE A 41 -3.37 -7.53 -9.43
CA PHE A 41 -4.31 -7.62 -8.30
C PHE A 41 -4.31 -6.37 -7.43
N GLU A 42 -5.48 -5.72 -7.32
CA GLU A 42 -5.68 -4.51 -6.52
C GLU A 42 -5.66 -4.74 -5.00
N ASN A 43 -6.02 -5.95 -4.54
CA ASN A 43 -6.07 -6.27 -3.11
C ASN A 43 -5.96 -7.78 -2.85
N LYS A 44 -5.66 -8.12 -1.59
CA LYS A 44 -5.50 -9.50 -1.13
C LYS A 44 -6.74 -10.37 -1.36
N GLU A 45 -7.94 -9.84 -1.16
CA GLU A 45 -9.17 -10.62 -1.31
C GLU A 45 -9.36 -11.13 -2.74
N ARG A 46 -9.16 -10.26 -3.74
CA ARG A 46 -9.20 -10.63 -5.15
C ARG A 46 -8.10 -11.62 -5.51
N PHE A 47 -6.89 -11.44 -4.97
CA PHE A 47 -5.80 -12.39 -5.17
C PHE A 47 -6.15 -13.77 -4.61
N GLU A 48 -6.69 -13.88 -3.39
CA GLU A 48 -7.06 -15.17 -2.80
C GLU A 48 -8.21 -15.84 -3.57
N GLN A 49 -9.21 -15.07 -4.02
CA GLN A 49 -10.29 -15.60 -4.87
C GLN A 49 -9.76 -16.15 -6.20
N TRP A 50 -8.87 -15.40 -6.86
CA TRP A 50 -8.20 -15.85 -8.08
C TRP A 50 -7.34 -17.10 -7.84
N LYS A 51 -6.55 -17.12 -6.76
CA LYS A 51 -5.71 -18.24 -6.37
C LYS A 51 -6.53 -19.52 -6.18
N ILE A 52 -7.64 -19.44 -5.45
CA ILE A 52 -8.56 -20.57 -5.23
C ILE A 52 -9.09 -21.10 -6.57
N ALA A 53 -9.48 -20.20 -7.48
CA ALA A 53 -9.99 -20.60 -8.79
C ALA A 53 -8.92 -21.31 -9.63
N VAL A 54 -7.70 -20.76 -9.67
CA VAL A 54 -6.57 -21.35 -10.39
C VAL A 54 -6.16 -22.70 -9.81
N GLU A 55 -6.03 -22.79 -8.49
CA GLU A 55 -5.70 -24.04 -7.79
C GLU A 55 -6.72 -25.12 -8.12
N SER A 56 -8.02 -24.78 -8.05
CA SER A 56 -9.11 -25.70 -8.41
C SER A 56 -8.98 -26.21 -9.85
N LEU A 57 -8.72 -25.33 -10.82
CA LEU A 57 -8.58 -25.70 -12.24
C LEU A 57 -7.35 -26.59 -12.48
N LEU A 58 -6.19 -26.24 -11.91
CA LEU A 58 -4.97 -27.04 -12.04
C LEU A 58 -5.14 -28.44 -11.44
N THR A 59 -5.78 -28.55 -10.27
CA THR A 59 -6.10 -29.84 -9.64
C THR A 59 -7.04 -30.67 -10.51
N GLN A 60 -8.12 -30.06 -11.05
CA GLN A 60 -9.06 -30.76 -11.92
C GLN A 60 -8.39 -31.28 -13.19
N PHE A 61 -7.56 -30.47 -13.85
CA PHE A 61 -6.83 -30.92 -15.05
C PHE A 61 -5.82 -32.01 -14.74
N LEU A 62 -5.13 -31.96 -13.58
CA LEU A 62 -4.19 -32.99 -13.18
C LEU A 62 -4.90 -34.35 -12.96
N ILE A 63 -6.10 -34.31 -12.35
CA ILE A 63 -6.93 -35.50 -12.18
C ILE A 63 -7.31 -36.09 -13.55
N ILE A 64 -7.78 -35.25 -14.49
CA ILE A 64 -8.16 -35.68 -15.84
C ILE A 64 -6.94 -36.28 -16.58
N GLU A 65 -5.77 -35.65 -16.47
CA GLU A 65 -4.53 -36.17 -17.06
C GLU A 65 -4.16 -37.54 -16.49
N ALA A 66 -4.26 -37.71 -15.16
CA ALA A 66 -3.97 -38.99 -14.49
C ALA A 66 -4.91 -40.10 -14.97
N PHE A 67 -6.21 -39.81 -15.12
CA PHE A 67 -7.17 -40.76 -15.70
C PHE A 67 -6.86 -41.08 -17.16
N SER A 68 -6.55 -40.08 -17.97
CA SER A 68 -6.18 -40.27 -19.38
C SER A 68 -4.95 -41.15 -19.54
N ILE A 69 -3.91 -40.91 -18.74
CA ILE A 69 -2.68 -41.72 -18.72
C ILE A 69 -2.99 -43.16 -18.28
N GLY A 70 -3.76 -43.34 -17.21
CA GLY A 70 -4.15 -44.66 -16.72
C GLY A 70 -4.89 -45.51 -17.75
N LEU A 71 -5.63 -44.89 -18.68
CA LEU A 71 -6.32 -45.56 -19.78
C LEU A 71 -5.43 -45.85 -21.00
N GLN A 72 -4.26 -45.22 -21.12
CA GLN A 72 -3.38 -45.29 -22.30
C GLN A 72 -2.08 -46.10 -22.09
N SER A 73 -1.92 -46.78 -20.94
CA SER A 73 -0.77 -47.59 -20.45
C SER A 73 0.23 -46.87 -19.53
N GLU A 74 0.92 -47.66 -18.68
CA GLU A 74 1.79 -47.21 -17.56
C GLU A 74 3.02 -46.37 -17.97
N THR A 75 3.34 -46.27 -19.26
CA THR A 75 4.58 -45.66 -19.76
C THR A 75 4.68 -44.14 -19.59
N LYS A 76 3.59 -43.44 -19.23
CA LYS A 76 3.56 -41.97 -19.04
C LYS A 76 3.54 -41.50 -17.58
N LEU A 77 3.76 -42.40 -16.62
CA LEU A 77 3.70 -42.03 -15.19
C LEU A 77 4.75 -40.97 -14.78
N GLU A 78 5.93 -40.99 -15.39
CA GLU A 78 6.98 -39.98 -15.11
C GLU A 78 6.63 -38.58 -15.66
N GLU A 79 5.87 -38.51 -16.75
CA GLU A 79 5.35 -37.24 -17.29
C GLU A 79 4.35 -36.62 -16.31
N LEU A 80 3.45 -37.44 -15.75
CA LEU A 80 2.48 -37.00 -14.73
C LEU A 80 3.16 -36.46 -13.47
N LYS A 81 4.21 -37.15 -12.98
CA LYS A 81 4.99 -36.68 -11.82
C LYS A 81 5.67 -35.34 -12.10
N THR A 82 6.23 -35.19 -13.29
CA THR A 82 6.86 -33.94 -13.72
C THR A 82 5.85 -32.80 -13.77
N LEU A 83 4.65 -33.06 -14.30
CA LEU A 83 3.56 -32.09 -14.36
C LEU A 83 3.04 -31.71 -12.97
N ALA A 84 2.80 -32.69 -12.09
CA ALA A 84 2.38 -32.45 -10.71
C ALA A 84 3.42 -31.62 -9.94
N ARG A 85 4.72 -31.89 -10.14
CA ARG A 85 5.80 -31.10 -9.56
C ARG A 85 5.75 -29.65 -10.06
N LYS A 86 5.56 -29.43 -11.36
CA LYS A 86 5.45 -28.09 -11.97
C LYS A 86 4.27 -27.32 -11.39
N ILE A 87 3.09 -27.95 -11.26
CA ILE A 87 1.91 -27.36 -10.62
C ILE A 87 2.25 -26.93 -9.18
N ARG A 88 2.83 -27.83 -8.38
CA ARG A 88 3.19 -27.54 -6.99
C ARG A 88 4.15 -26.35 -6.90
N GLU A 89 5.22 -26.35 -7.70
CA GLU A 89 6.18 -25.23 -7.74
C GLU A 89 5.53 -23.91 -8.16
N THR A 90 4.53 -23.94 -9.05
CA THR A 90 3.76 -22.75 -9.44
C THR A 90 2.85 -22.27 -8.30
N LEU A 91 2.13 -23.17 -7.62
CA LEU A 91 1.28 -22.82 -6.47
C LEU A 91 2.09 -22.27 -5.29
N GLU A 92 3.29 -22.81 -5.06
CA GLU A 92 4.22 -22.32 -4.03
C GLU A 92 4.71 -20.89 -4.30
N LYS A 93 4.69 -20.43 -5.56
CA LYS A 93 4.98 -19.04 -5.93
C LYS A 93 3.78 -18.10 -5.77
N MET A 94 2.55 -18.63 -5.62
CA MET A 94 1.34 -17.85 -5.38
C MET A 94 1.25 -17.42 -3.91
N ILE A 95 2.24 -16.67 -3.46
CA ILE A 95 2.29 -16.08 -2.13
C ILE A 95 1.92 -14.61 -2.26
N TRP A 96 0.87 -14.20 -1.55
CA TRP A 96 0.60 -12.78 -1.35
C TRP A 96 1.77 -12.17 -0.58
N ASN A 97 2.60 -11.37 -1.26
CA ASN A 97 3.69 -10.64 -0.62
C ASN A 97 3.45 -9.12 -0.76
N PRO A 98 2.95 -8.43 0.27
CA PRO A 98 2.71 -6.98 0.21
C PRO A 98 3.99 -6.14 -0.03
N GLU A 99 5.19 -6.73 0.00
CA GLU A 99 6.45 -6.09 -0.39
C GLU A 99 6.78 -6.20 -1.88
N ASN A 100 6.35 -7.28 -2.55
CA ASN A 100 6.60 -7.49 -4.00
C ASN A 100 5.60 -6.75 -4.89
N TRP A 101 4.42 -6.46 -4.37
CA TRP A 101 3.43 -5.65 -5.06
C TRP A 101 3.65 -4.22 -4.62
N LYS A 102 4.13 -3.37 -5.54
CA LYS A 102 4.04 -1.93 -5.37
C LYS A 102 2.56 -1.58 -5.43
N GLU A 103 1.88 -1.76 -4.31
CA GLU A 103 0.63 -1.09 -4.07
C GLU A 103 0.92 0.39 -4.34
N ASP A 104 0.41 0.90 -5.46
CA ASP A 104 0.53 2.30 -5.84
C ASP A 104 -0.42 3.10 -4.96
N TRP A 105 -0.17 3.00 -3.66
CA TRP A 105 -0.86 3.69 -2.59
C TRP A 105 -0.83 5.18 -2.91
N LYS A 106 0.28 5.68 -3.48
CA LYS A 106 0.39 7.07 -3.91
C LYS A 106 -0.68 7.43 -4.92
N LYS A 107 -0.79 6.70 -6.02
CA LYS A 107 -1.82 6.99 -7.04
C LYS A 107 -3.22 6.88 -6.45
N THR A 108 -3.51 5.79 -5.74
CA THR A 108 -4.83 5.53 -5.16
C THR A 108 -5.22 6.62 -4.14
N VAL A 109 -4.29 6.99 -3.25
CA VAL A 109 -4.49 8.04 -2.25
C VAL A 109 -4.58 9.42 -2.92
N THR A 110 -3.81 9.67 -3.98
CA THR A 110 -3.88 10.94 -4.73
C THR A 110 -5.28 11.12 -5.34
N GLU A 111 -5.76 10.12 -6.09
CA GLU A 111 -7.10 10.16 -6.70
C GLU A 111 -8.21 10.31 -5.63
N LEU A 112 -8.07 9.62 -4.49
CA LEU A 112 -9.00 9.75 -3.37
C LEU A 112 -8.98 11.17 -2.78
N VAL A 113 -7.80 11.72 -2.53
CA VAL A 113 -7.61 13.04 -1.95
C VAL A 113 -8.22 14.11 -2.86
N GLU A 114 -7.90 14.08 -4.15
CA GLU A 114 -8.45 15.01 -5.13
C GLU A 114 -9.97 14.93 -5.19
N LYS A 115 -10.53 13.71 -5.20
CA LYS A 115 -11.98 13.49 -5.19
C LYS A 115 -12.64 14.03 -3.92
N ILE A 116 -12.01 13.89 -2.75
CA ILE A 116 -12.54 14.43 -1.49
C ILE A 116 -12.47 15.95 -1.50
N GLN A 117 -11.36 16.55 -1.96
CA GLN A 117 -11.24 18.00 -2.07
C GLN A 117 -12.35 18.58 -2.96
N ASP A 118 -12.50 18.03 -4.17
CA ASP A 118 -13.39 18.59 -5.19
C ASP A 118 -14.88 18.40 -4.86
N ASN A 119 -15.26 17.28 -4.22
CA ASN A 119 -16.66 17.01 -3.91
C ASN A 119 -17.12 17.60 -2.55
N ASN A 120 -16.19 18.04 -1.71
CA ASN A 120 -16.49 18.52 -0.37
C ASN A 120 -16.05 19.97 -0.15
N VAL A 121 -16.08 20.81 -1.19
CA VAL A 121 -15.69 22.24 -1.10
C VAL A 121 -16.42 23.00 0.01
N HIS A 122 -17.68 22.63 0.27
CA HIS A 122 -18.54 23.21 1.30
C HIS A 122 -18.19 22.77 2.74
N GLN A 123 -17.32 21.77 2.90
CA GLN A 123 -16.91 21.25 4.20
C GLN A 123 -15.63 21.94 4.67
N ASN A 124 -15.49 22.10 5.99
CA ASN A 124 -14.27 22.62 6.59
C ASN A 124 -13.13 21.58 6.60
N ASN A 125 -11.89 22.04 6.87
CA ASN A 125 -10.71 21.19 6.88
C ASN A 125 -10.81 20.01 7.85
N SER A 126 -11.48 20.19 9.00
CA SER A 126 -11.61 19.14 10.00
C SER A 126 -12.44 17.98 9.45
N ARG A 127 -13.57 18.29 8.82
CA ARG A 127 -14.45 17.26 8.24
C ARG A 127 -13.80 16.54 7.07
N LYS A 128 -13.07 17.26 6.21
CA LYS A 128 -12.28 16.67 5.12
C LYS A 128 -11.19 15.73 5.67
N ALA A 129 -10.50 16.12 6.74
CA ALA A 129 -9.49 15.30 7.39
C ALA A 129 -10.09 14.02 8.02
N ASP A 130 -11.25 14.12 8.66
CA ASP A 130 -11.97 12.95 9.21
C ASP A 130 -12.39 11.98 8.09
N LEU A 131 -12.94 12.48 6.99
CA LEU A 131 -13.31 11.63 5.84
C LEU A 131 -12.12 10.87 5.25
N LEU A 132 -10.99 11.57 5.07
CA LEU A 132 -9.76 10.94 4.58
C LEU A 132 -9.23 9.89 5.57
N ARG A 133 -9.21 10.20 6.87
CA ARG A 133 -8.82 9.23 7.91
C ARG A 133 -9.67 7.97 7.83
N ASP A 134 -10.99 8.11 7.85
CA ASP A 134 -11.93 6.99 7.89
C ASP A 134 -11.80 6.09 6.64
N ILE A 135 -11.61 6.68 5.46
CA ILE A 135 -11.44 5.92 4.22
C ILE A 135 -10.08 5.20 4.19
N LEU A 136 -9.00 5.88 4.59
CA LEU A 136 -7.66 5.29 4.61
C LEU A 136 -7.54 4.16 5.63
N GLU A 137 -8.19 4.27 6.79
CA GLU A 137 -8.27 3.21 7.80
C GLU A 137 -8.87 1.92 7.21
N VAL A 138 -9.93 2.05 6.41
CA VAL A 138 -10.60 0.91 5.78
C VAL A 138 -9.76 0.31 4.64
N LEU A 139 -9.21 1.15 3.76
CA LEU A 139 -8.52 0.71 2.55
C LEU A 139 -7.10 0.18 2.83
N PHE A 140 -6.41 0.75 3.80
CA PHE A 140 -4.96 0.57 3.99
C PHE A 140 -4.61 0.11 5.40
N LYS A 141 -5.25 -0.95 5.90
CA LYS A 141 -5.13 -1.45 7.29
C LYS A 141 -3.71 -1.70 7.80
N ASN A 142 -2.76 -1.99 6.90
CA ASN A 142 -1.37 -2.30 7.27
C ASN A 142 -0.43 -1.09 7.17
N TYR A 143 -0.95 0.07 6.76
CA TYR A 143 -0.17 1.30 6.62
C TYR A 143 -0.58 2.31 7.66
N VAL A 144 0.42 3.04 8.14
CA VAL A 144 0.23 4.14 9.08
C VAL A 144 0.35 5.45 8.35
N PHE A 145 -0.61 6.36 8.55
CA PHE A 145 -0.61 7.65 7.88
C PHE A 145 -0.75 8.84 8.82
N TYR A 146 -0.16 9.96 8.39
CA TYR A 146 -0.66 11.28 8.71
C TYR A 146 -1.49 11.80 7.55
N VAL A 147 -2.66 12.36 7.88
CA VAL A 147 -3.49 13.17 6.97
C VAL A 147 -3.49 14.59 7.49
N ILE A 148 -3.07 15.54 6.66
CA ILE A 148 -2.94 16.95 7.02
C ILE A 148 -3.75 17.77 6.03
N VAL A 149 -4.84 18.38 6.47
CA VAL A 149 -5.69 19.24 5.63
C VAL A 149 -5.63 20.68 6.14
N PHE A 150 -5.34 21.62 5.25
CA PHE A 150 -5.17 23.04 5.59
C PHE A 150 -5.69 23.93 4.46
N ASN A 151 -5.80 25.23 4.74
CA ASN A 151 -6.28 26.20 3.75
C ASN A 151 -5.37 26.24 2.51
N ASP A 152 -5.93 26.75 1.42
CA ASP A 152 -5.18 27.07 0.22
C ASP A 152 -4.08 28.11 0.53
N CYS A 153 -2.83 27.71 0.30
CA CYS A 153 -1.64 28.53 0.40
C CYS A 153 -0.53 27.97 -0.50
N ASP A 154 0.49 28.79 -0.74
CA ASP A 154 1.70 28.41 -1.47
C ASP A 154 2.82 27.92 -0.55
N TYR A 155 3.80 27.25 -1.15
CA TYR A 155 5.08 26.95 -0.50
C TYR A 155 5.84 28.24 -0.15
N GLY A 156 6.74 28.13 0.83
CA GLY A 156 7.64 29.19 1.26
C GLY A 156 7.25 29.74 2.62
N ASP A 157 6.39 30.75 2.64
CA ASP A 157 6.06 31.52 3.86
C ASP A 157 5.09 30.78 4.79
N ASN A 158 4.10 30.08 4.22
CA ASN A 158 3.00 29.43 4.93
C ASN A 158 3.19 27.92 5.06
N LEU A 159 3.96 27.32 4.15
CA LEU A 159 4.20 25.89 4.06
C LEU A 159 5.65 25.61 3.65
N ALA A 160 6.32 24.77 4.43
CA ALA A 160 7.52 24.08 3.99
C ALA A 160 7.33 22.57 4.22
N ILE A 161 7.85 21.76 3.30
CA ILE A 161 7.89 20.30 3.42
C ILE A 161 9.26 19.78 3.02
N ASP A 162 9.69 18.71 3.65
CA ASP A 162 10.90 17.99 3.31
C ASP A 162 10.69 16.51 3.68
N GLY A 163 10.99 15.59 2.79
CA GLY A 163 10.63 14.19 3.00
C GLY A 163 11.14 13.29 1.89
N THR A 164 11.19 12.00 2.17
CA THR A 164 11.48 10.99 1.15
C THR A 164 10.31 10.95 0.18
N GLU A 165 10.57 11.16 -1.11
CA GLU A 165 9.50 11.33 -2.10
C GLU A 165 8.49 10.18 -2.04
N ASP A 166 8.93 8.93 -1.89
CA ASP A 166 8.09 7.73 -1.87
C ASP A 166 7.15 7.61 -0.65
N GLN A 167 7.33 8.45 0.37
CA GLN A 167 6.62 8.38 1.65
C GLN A 167 5.49 9.40 1.81
N TYR A 168 5.34 10.36 0.89
CA TYR A 168 4.24 11.31 0.96
C TYR A 168 3.68 11.68 -0.40
N ILE A 169 2.48 12.28 -0.38
CA ILE A 169 1.86 12.97 -1.51
C ILE A 169 1.37 14.34 -1.04
N CYS A 170 1.33 15.29 -1.98
CA CYS A 170 0.76 16.62 -1.76
C CYS A 170 -0.23 16.92 -2.88
N SER A 171 -1.46 17.26 -2.51
CA SER A 171 -2.48 17.77 -3.43
C SER A 171 -2.81 19.21 -3.06
N MET A 172 -2.39 20.14 -3.92
CA MET A 172 -2.39 21.56 -3.65
C MET A 172 -3.47 22.28 -4.46
N LYS A 173 -4.06 23.33 -3.89
CA LYS A 173 -4.96 24.28 -4.56
C LYS A 173 -6.20 23.63 -5.20
N ARG A 174 -6.78 22.65 -4.51
CA ARG A 174 -8.00 21.96 -4.95
C ARG A 174 -9.10 22.02 -3.89
N GLY A 175 -10.33 22.25 -4.33
CA GLY A 175 -11.48 22.30 -3.43
C GLY A 175 -11.35 23.29 -2.26
N LEU A 176 -10.63 24.41 -2.48
CA LEU A 176 -10.30 25.45 -1.50
C LEU A 176 -9.44 24.98 -0.30
N CYS A 177 -8.66 23.91 -0.47
CA CYS A 177 -7.72 23.45 0.54
C CYS A 177 -6.49 22.77 -0.07
N ASN A 178 -5.50 22.55 0.78
CA ASN A 178 -4.33 21.73 0.51
C ASN A 178 -4.38 20.47 1.37
N VAL A 179 -3.86 19.37 0.85
CA VAL A 179 -3.80 18.09 1.58
C VAL A 179 -2.41 17.48 1.41
N ILE A 180 -1.84 17.06 2.54
CA ILE A 180 -0.63 16.22 2.59
C ILE A 180 -1.02 14.90 3.23
N VAL A 181 -0.63 13.80 2.59
CA VAL A 181 -0.70 12.47 3.21
C VAL A 181 0.71 11.90 3.28
N TYR A 182 1.15 11.59 4.49
CA TYR A 182 2.43 10.96 4.76
C TYR A 182 2.20 9.53 5.24
N ARG A 183 3.11 8.61 4.91
CA ARG A 183 3.06 7.18 5.20
C ARG A 183 4.42 6.69 5.68
N THR A 184 4.43 5.89 6.74
CA THR A 184 5.59 5.06 7.16
C THR A 184 5.17 3.62 7.41
N ARG A 185 6.16 2.72 7.29
CA ARG A 185 6.06 1.31 7.71
C ARG A 185 6.89 1.02 8.97
N GLU A 186 7.75 1.94 9.40
CA GLU A 186 8.71 1.66 10.49
C GLU A 186 8.22 2.14 11.87
N TRP A 187 7.17 2.98 11.93
CA TRP A 187 6.66 3.44 13.23
C TRP A 187 6.15 2.32 14.14
N ASN A 188 5.24 1.47 13.65
CA ASN A 188 4.66 0.38 14.44
C ASN A 188 5.68 -0.73 14.81
N PRO A 189 6.71 -1.01 14.00
CA PRO A 189 7.83 -1.88 14.41
C PRO A 189 8.85 -1.23 15.36
N ALA A 190 9.00 0.10 15.36
CA ALA A 190 10.00 0.78 16.18
C ALA A 190 9.82 0.50 17.67
N SER A 191 10.94 0.40 18.40
CA SER A 191 10.92 0.17 19.84
C SER A 191 10.35 1.37 20.61
N GLN A 192 9.82 1.11 21.81
CA GLN A 192 9.31 2.17 22.67
C GLN A 192 10.36 3.26 22.96
N TYR A 193 11.64 2.86 23.10
CA TYR A 193 12.75 3.79 23.29
C TYR A 193 12.93 4.71 22.08
N GLU A 194 12.94 4.16 20.86
CA GLU A 194 13.08 4.95 19.63
C GLU A 194 11.93 5.93 19.44
N ARG A 195 10.69 5.49 19.67
CA ARG A 195 9.51 6.36 19.60
C ARG A 195 9.58 7.50 20.62
N THR A 196 9.92 7.18 21.87
CA THR A 196 10.04 8.17 22.95
C THR A 196 11.15 9.18 22.65
N ASN A 197 12.31 8.71 22.18
CA ASN A 197 13.42 9.58 21.79
C ASN A 197 13.03 10.51 20.64
N PHE A 198 12.32 9.99 19.63
CA PHE A 198 11.83 10.77 18.50
C PHE A 198 10.84 11.86 18.96
N VAL A 199 9.85 11.51 19.80
CA VAL A 199 8.90 12.46 20.39
C VAL A 199 9.64 13.56 21.16
N ASN A 200 10.61 13.19 22.01
CA ASN A 200 11.40 14.16 22.78
C ASN A 200 12.17 15.14 21.89
N GLN A 201 12.76 14.65 20.78
CA GLN A 201 13.45 15.50 19.80
C GLN A 201 12.50 16.53 19.19
N VAL A 202 11.31 16.10 18.75
CA VAL A 202 10.29 17.00 18.21
C VAL A 202 9.87 18.02 19.28
N GLU A 203 9.65 17.59 20.52
CA GLU A 203 9.27 18.47 21.64
C GLU A 203 10.30 19.57 21.93
N THR A 204 11.60 19.33 21.72
CA THR A 204 12.62 20.38 21.86
C THR A 204 12.41 21.56 20.91
N CYS A 205 11.71 21.33 19.78
CA CYS A 205 11.42 22.35 18.79
C CYS A 205 10.25 23.27 19.16
N ARG A 206 9.53 22.99 20.25
CA ARG A 206 8.30 23.70 20.64
C ARG A 206 8.49 25.20 20.83
N LYS A 207 9.67 25.63 21.31
CA LYS A 207 9.97 27.04 21.59
C LYS A 207 11.31 27.44 21.01
N GLY A 208 11.31 28.41 20.09
CA GLY A 208 12.52 29.10 19.65
C GLY A 208 13.41 28.37 18.65
N ALA A 209 13.10 27.11 18.30
CA ALA A 209 13.80 26.38 17.24
C ALA A 209 13.44 26.89 15.84
N VAL A 210 12.16 27.24 15.62
CA VAL A 210 11.71 27.84 14.36
C VAL A 210 12.14 29.32 14.33
N PRO A 211 12.98 29.74 13.36
CA PRO A 211 13.37 31.14 13.21
C PRO A 211 12.24 31.98 12.61
N TRP A 212 12.43 33.29 12.62
CA TRP A 212 11.65 34.16 11.74
C TRP A 212 12.31 34.17 10.36
N CYS A 213 11.58 33.74 9.33
CA CYS A 213 12.04 33.71 7.95
C CYS A 213 10.90 34.13 7.02
N ALA A 214 11.25 34.75 5.90
CA ALA A 214 10.29 35.02 4.82
C ALA A 214 9.92 33.73 4.05
N ASP A 215 10.83 32.75 4.02
CA ASP A 215 10.67 31.47 3.35
C ASP A 215 11.30 30.36 4.22
N TYR A 216 10.54 29.29 4.46
CA TYR A 216 10.93 28.16 5.31
C TYR A 216 11.40 26.93 4.54
N THR A 217 11.42 26.95 3.19
CA THR A 217 11.70 25.77 2.35
C THR A 217 13.05 25.13 2.66
N GLY A 218 14.11 25.93 2.86
CA GLY A 218 15.45 25.42 3.21
C GLY A 218 15.65 25.10 4.70
N PHE A 219 14.74 25.54 5.57
CA PHE A 219 14.91 25.41 7.03
C PHE A 219 14.69 23.97 7.51
N LEU A 220 13.86 23.18 6.83
CA LEU A 220 13.56 21.82 7.27
C LEU A 220 14.76 20.88 7.22
N GLY A 221 15.70 21.10 6.28
CA GLY A 221 16.96 20.36 6.26
C GLY A 221 17.82 20.63 7.50
N ILE A 222 17.77 21.85 8.05
CA ILE A 222 18.45 22.20 9.30
C ILE A 222 17.78 21.48 10.48
N LEU A 223 16.44 21.52 10.57
CA LEU A 223 15.71 20.79 11.61
C LEU A 223 15.99 19.29 11.58
N ARG A 224 16.01 18.67 10.40
CA ARG A 224 16.32 17.24 10.21
C ARG A 224 17.70 16.88 10.75
N ASN A 225 18.71 17.70 10.44
CA ASN A 225 20.09 17.39 10.79
C ASN A 225 20.40 17.69 12.26
N ASP A 226 19.87 18.80 12.79
CA ASP A 226 20.31 19.35 14.07
C ASP A 226 19.37 19.02 15.23
N HIS A 227 18.09 18.74 14.94
CA HIS A 227 17.06 18.62 15.98
C HIS A 227 16.28 17.32 15.96
N ILE A 228 15.88 16.82 14.78
CA ILE A 228 14.94 15.70 14.65
C ILE A 228 15.52 14.66 13.68
N GLN A 229 16.28 13.73 14.22
CA GLN A 229 16.90 12.63 13.48
C GLN A 229 15.87 11.52 13.21
N ASN A 230 16.18 10.63 12.26
CA ASN A 230 15.30 9.52 11.83
C ASN A 230 13.94 9.98 11.29
N THR A 231 13.86 11.17 10.70
CA THR A 231 12.66 11.65 10.00
C THR A 231 12.60 11.17 8.56
N GLY A 232 11.46 10.59 8.19
CA GLY A 232 11.06 10.36 6.79
C GLY A 232 10.31 11.55 6.19
N PHE A 233 9.72 12.38 7.04
CA PHE A 233 8.97 13.57 6.63
C PHE A 233 9.03 14.67 7.70
N LEU A 234 9.11 15.90 7.24
CA LEU A 234 8.96 17.13 8.01
C LEU A 234 8.00 18.05 7.27
N GLY A 235 7.06 18.61 8.02
CA GLY A 235 6.15 19.65 7.54
C GLY A 235 6.11 20.78 8.54
N LEU A 236 6.20 22.02 8.04
CA LEU A 236 6.02 23.22 8.84
C LEU A 236 4.93 24.07 8.20
N LEU A 237 3.85 24.27 8.95
CA LEU A 237 2.64 24.95 8.51
C LEU A 237 2.32 26.10 9.46
N ARG A 238 2.07 27.30 8.94
CA ARG A 238 1.58 28.39 9.81
C ARG A 238 0.21 28.02 10.38
N ARG A 239 0.01 28.25 11.67
CA ARG A 239 -1.24 27.87 12.38
C ARG A 239 -2.47 28.60 11.83
N ASN A 240 -2.30 29.81 11.31
CA ASN A 240 -3.39 30.58 10.71
C ASN A 240 -3.91 29.99 9.38
N GLN A 241 -3.25 28.99 8.81
CA GLN A 241 -3.75 28.20 7.68
C GLN A 241 -4.74 27.11 8.10
N ASN A 242 -5.17 27.10 9.37
CA ASN A 242 -6.12 26.14 9.94
C ASN A 242 -5.79 24.67 9.61
N PRO A 243 -4.55 24.20 9.89
CA PRO A 243 -4.17 22.82 9.67
C PRO A 243 -4.91 21.86 10.62
N GLN A 244 -5.36 20.75 10.05
CA GLN A 244 -6.05 19.67 10.73
C GLN A 244 -5.27 18.39 10.49
N VAL A 245 -4.66 17.86 11.53
CA VAL A 245 -3.86 16.62 11.48
C VAL A 245 -4.70 15.47 12.00
N ARG A 246 -4.65 14.33 11.30
CA ARG A 246 -5.22 13.05 11.72
C ARG A 246 -4.20 11.94 11.55
N SER A 247 -4.25 11.01 12.48
CA SER A 247 -3.45 9.79 12.47
C SER A 247 -4.33 8.61 12.04
N VAL A 248 -3.77 7.69 11.28
CA VAL A 248 -4.47 6.52 10.73
C VAL A 248 -3.67 5.26 11.07
N ASN A 249 -4.33 4.23 11.61
CA ASN A 249 -3.75 2.89 11.90
C ASN A 249 -2.51 2.87 12.81
N CYS A 250 -2.42 3.77 13.78
CA CYS A 250 -1.40 3.71 14.84
C CYS A 250 -1.96 4.06 16.21
N GLU A 251 -1.28 3.55 17.22
CA GLU A 251 -1.45 3.96 18.60
C GLU A 251 -0.76 5.32 18.85
N ASN A 252 -1.27 6.09 19.82
CA ASN A 252 -0.77 7.43 20.19
C ASN A 252 -0.94 8.50 19.07
N ASP A 253 -0.17 9.59 19.15
CA ASP A 253 -0.35 10.83 18.37
C ASP A 253 -0.04 10.75 16.86
N GLY A 254 0.35 9.58 16.33
CA GLY A 254 0.55 9.37 14.89
C GLY A 254 1.82 8.60 14.49
N PRO A 255 2.11 8.45 13.18
CA PRO A 255 3.35 7.88 12.64
C PRO A 255 4.59 8.76 12.86
N GLY A 256 4.83 9.16 14.10
CA GLY A 256 5.81 10.16 14.49
C GLY A 256 5.21 11.05 15.56
N TYR A 257 5.34 12.37 15.39
CA TYR A 257 4.78 13.32 16.35
C TYR A 257 4.60 14.71 15.74
N TRP A 258 3.63 15.48 16.23
CA TRP A 258 3.43 16.86 15.79
C TRP A 258 3.13 17.78 16.97
N ILE A 259 3.54 19.03 16.84
CA ILE A 259 3.42 20.03 17.91
C ILE A 259 3.01 21.38 17.34
N THR A 260 2.48 22.24 18.22
CA THR A 260 2.48 23.68 17.97
C THR A 260 3.82 24.26 18.42
N ALA A 261 4.65 24.67 17.46
CA ALA A 261 5.89 25.39 17.70
C ALA A 261 5.66 26.90 17.65
N ARG A 262 6.40 27.66 18.46
CA ARG A 262 6.35 29.13 18.47
C ARG A 262 7.74 29.71 18.24
N ASN A 263 7.86 30.63 17.29
CA ASN A 263 9.10 31.37 17.05
C ASN A 263 9.25 32.55 18.04
N LYS A 264 10.42 33.20 18.02
CA LYS A 264 10.70 34.36 18.89
C LYS A 264 9.82 35.59 18.58
N ALA A 265 9.28 35.69 17.36
CA ALA A 265 8.35 36.74 16.96
C ALA A 265 6.91 36.48 17.47
N GLY A 266 6.65 35.32 18.08
CA GLY A 266 5.33 34.95 18.59
C GLY A 266 4.43 34.26 17.56
N GLU A 267 4.92 34.00 16.34
CA GLU A 267 4.18 33.27 15.32
C GLU A 267 4.11 31.78 15.69
N GLU A 268 2.96 31.17 15.43
CA GLU A 268 2.70 29.77 15.73
C GLU A 268 2.65 28.94 14.45
N PHE A 269 3.26 27.77 14.53
CA PHE A 269 3.36 26.80 13.45
C PHE A 269 2.93 25.44 13.96
N ILE A 270 2.32 24.63 13.09
CA ILE A 270 2.25 23.19 13.28
C ILE A 270 3.50 22.59 12.64
N LEU A 271 4.36 22.03 13.48
CA LEU A 271 5.51 21.24 13.08
C LEU A 271 5.09 19.77 13.15
N ILE A 272 5.12 19.09 12.00
CA ILE A 272 4.86 17.66 11.87
C ILE A 272 6.17 16.97 11.55
N ALA A 273 6.50 15.92 12.30
CA ALA A 273 7.62 15.04 12.03
C ALA A 273 7.12 13.60 11.88
N GLY A 274 7.33 13.03 10.70
CA GLY A 274 7.08 11.63 10.39
C GLY A 274 8.34 10.80 10.61
N TYR A 275 8.20 9.70 11.36
CA TYR A 275 9.30 8.76 11.58
C TYR A 275 9.57 7.96 10.32
N LYS A 276 10.84 7.84 9.92
CA LYS A 276 11.31 7.23 8.66
C LYS A 276 10.65 5.91 8.27
#